data_AF-E6SUF2-F1
#
_entry.id   AF-E6SUF2-F1
#
_cell.length_a   1.000
_cell.length_b   1.000
_cell.length_c   1.000
_cell.angle_alpha   90.00
_cell.angle_beta   90.00
_cell.angle_gamma   90.00
#
_symmetry.space_group_name_H-M   'P 1'
#
loop_
_entity.id
_entity.type
_entity.pdbx_description
1 polymer ?
#
loop_
_entity_poly.entity_id
_entity_poly.type
_entity_poly.pdbx_seq_one_letter_code
_entity_poly.pdbx_strand_id
1 'polypeptide(L)'
;MIMRTTTLIFVLTLCCTLLMGCKSPTSPLTQEEEKLVGKYYVTMSKDMEKTDEAPAMSVMLEGYTQYGSDRTCGMEGTAMLAIKALDELKQLTVTLEYSITEKGTWKIKDGYIEETPDPESVEWKFVKSNAETEEAKRFVKLLYTNTPVAAFKMKELFMRSEDSNAKIIELTDEKLVVEQDGEQMTMIRKK
;
A
#
# COMPACT_ATOMS: atom_id res chain seq x y z
N MET A 1 -43.72 -14.22 -53.30
CA MET A 1 -43.10 -15.02 -52.22
C MET A 1 -41.62 -15.14 -52.54
N ILE A 2 -40.74 -14.68 -51.63
CA ILE A 2 -39.26 -14.80 -51.60
C ILE A 2 -38.51 -14.10 -52.75
N MET A 3 -38.05 -12.83 -52.67
CA MET A 3 -37.18 -12.09 -51.73
C MET A 3 -35.68 -12.09 -52.11
N ARG A 4 -35.26 -10.96 -52.69
CA ARG A 4 -33.98 -10.21 -52.56
C ARG A 4 -32.69 -10.99 -52.23
N THR A 5 -31.76 -11.01 -53.18
CA THR A 5 -30.34 -11.35 -52.95
C THR A 5 -29.43 -10.44 -53.77
N THR A 6 -29.43 -9.13 -53.46
CA THR A 6 -28.50 -8.20 -54.14
C THR A 6 -28.15 -6.97 -53.29
N THR A 7 -27.93 -7.13 -51.98
CA THR A 7 -27.39 -6.03 -51.15
C THR A 7 -26.79 -6.54 -49.83
N LEU A 8 -25.59 -7.15 -49.85
CA LEU A 8 -24.98 -7.59 -48.58
C LEU A 8 -23.44 -7.74 -48.62
N ILE A 9 -22.70 -6.84 -49.28
CA ILE A 9 -21.21 -6.81 -49.17
C ILE A 9 -20.68 -5.36 -49.21
N PHE A 10 -21.30 -4.42 -48.49
CA PHE A 10 -20.75 -3.05 -48.34
C PHE A 10 -20.86 -2.45 -46.93
N VAL A 11 -21.36 -3.21 -45.95
CA VAL A 11 -21.43 -2.77 -44.54
C VAL A 11 -20.26 -3.33 -43.70
N LEU A 12 -19.40 -4.18 -44.26
CA LEU A 12 -18.40 -4.94 -43.48
C LEU A 12 -16.98 -4.37 -43.46
N THR A 13 -16.73 -3.18 -44.03
CA THR A 13 -15.37 -2.58 -44.08
C THR A 13 -15.24 -1.22 -43.38
N LEU A 14 -16.27 -0.78 -42.65
CA LEU A 14 -16.22 0.42 -41.80
C LEU A 14 -16.39 0.13 -40.30
N CYS A 15 -16.20 -1.12 -39.88
CA CYS A 15 -16.17 -1.51 -38.46
C CYS A 15 -14.82 -2.09 -38.00
N CYS A 16 -13.80 -2.12 -38.86
CA CYS A 16 -12.48 -2.67 -38.52
C CYS A 16 -11.48 -1.66 -37.94
N THR A 17 -11.91 -0.44 -37.61
CA THR A 17 -11.07 0.56 -36.90
C THR A 17 -11.45 0.76 -35.43
N LEU A 18 -12.42 0.03 -34.89
CA LEU A 18 -12.83 0.14 -33.47
C LEU A 18 -12.39 -1.04 -32.59
N LEU A 19 -11.57 -1.94 -33.13
CA LEU A 19 -11.04 -3.12 -32.40
C LEU A 19 -9.51 -3.09 -32.26
N MET A 20 -8.90 -1.90 -32.27
CA MET A 20 -7.63 -1.72 -31.56
C MET A 20 -7.99 -1.32 -30.13
N GLY A 21 -7.59 -2.17 -29.18
CA GLY A 21 -7.96 -2.08 -27.76
C GLY A 21 -7.85 -0.67 -27.19
N CYS A 22 -8.99 0.04 -27.17
CA CYS A 22 -9.20 1.10 -26.22
C CYS A 22 -9.22 0.43 -24.85
N LYS A 23 -8.08 0.43 -24.15
CA LYS A 23 -8.13 0.65 -22.71
C LYS A 23 -9.11 1.82 -22.54
N SER A 24 -10.21 1.59 -21.85
CA SER A 24 -11.19 2.63 -21.55
C SER A 24 -10.41 3.90 -21.21
N PRO A 25 -10.57 5.02 -21.95
CA PRO A 25 -9.84 6.22 -21.62
C PRO A 25 -10.23 6.56 -20.19
N THR A 26 -9.28 6.39 -19.27
CA THR A 26 -9.44 6.84 -17.88
C THR A 26 -9.85 8.29 -17.99
N SER A 27 -10.96 8.65 -17.33
CA SER A 27 -11.44 10.03 -17.35
C SER A 27 -10.29 10.98 -16.99
N PRO A 28 -10.25 12.19 -17.55
CA PRO A 28 -9.25 13.18 -17.13
C PRO A 28 -9.20 13.30 -15.61
N LEU A 29 -8.02 13.61 -15.07
CA LEU A 29 -7.87 13.89 -13.65
C LEU A 29 -8.65 15.16 -13.30
N THR A 30 -9.22 15.21 -12.11
CA THR A 30 -9.70 16.48 -11.55
C THR A 30 -8.49 17.35 -11.15
N GLN A 31 -8.70 18.65 -10.97
CA GLN A 31 -7.63 19.55 -10.53
C GLN A 31 -7.01 19.13 -9.18
N GLU A 32 -7.79 18.49 -8.31
CA GLU A 32 -7.30 17.99 -7.02
C GLU A 32 -6.47 16.72 -7.19
N GLU A 33 -6.91 15.81 -8.07
CA GLU A 33 -6.14 14.61 -8.42
C GLU A 33 -4.82 14.98 -9.13
N GLU A 34 -4.82 15.98 -10.01
CA GLU A 34 -3.60 16.50 -10.65
C GLU A 34 -2.59 17.01 -9.62
N LYS A 35 -3.07 17.68 -8.56
CA LYS A 35 -2.21 18.13 -7.46
C LYS A 35 -1.65 16.96 -6.66
N LEU A 36 -2.41 15.88 -6.46
CA LEU A 36 -1.95 14.72 -5.71
C LEU A 36 -0.88 13.90 -6.46
N VAL A 37 -0.85 13.93 -7.79
CA VAL A 37 0.15 13.19 -8.57
C VAL A 37 1.56 13.56 -8.14
N GLY A 38 2.35 12.56 -7.76
CA GLY A 38 3.69 12.77 -7.22
C GLY A 38 4.19 11.60 -6.39
N LYS A 39 5.41 11.76 -5.86
CA LYS A 39 6.03 10.82 -4.92
C LYS A 39 6.23 11.52 -3.59
N TYR A 40 5.82 10.89 -2.51
CA TYR A 40 5.79 11.45 -1.17
C TYR A 40 6.59 10.55 -0.23
N TYR A 41 7.47 11.14 0.54
CA TYR A 41 8.21 10.48 1.60
C TYR A 41 7.40 10.50 2.89
N VAL A 42 7.39 9.38 3.61
CA VAL A 42 6.67 9.22 4.87
C VAL A 42 7.56 8.51 5.90
N THR A 43 7.44 8.97 7.15
CA THR A 43 7.95 8.26 8.31
C THR A 43 6.84 8.17 9.34
N MET A 44 6.61 6.97 9.85
CA MET A 44 5.63 6.70 10.91
C MET A 44 6.27 5.86 11.99
N SER A 45 5.85 6.08 13.23
CA SER A 45 6.21 5.21 14.35
C SER A 45 5.01 4.97 15.22
N LYS A 46 4.80 3.72 15.64
CA LYS A 46 3.72 3.34 16.54
C LYS A 46 4.23 2.37 17.59
N ASP A 47 3.97 2.70 18.85
CA ASP A 47 4.20 1.80 19.97
C ASP A 47 2.92 1.02 20.26
N MET A 48 3.07 -0.29 20.40
CA MET A 48 2.00 -1.21 20.78
C MET A 48 2.33 -1.77 22.16
N GLU A 49 1.40 -1.57 23.09
CA GLU A 49 1.50 -2.14 24.43
C GLU A 49 1.37 -3.67 24.40
N LYS A 50 1.87 -4.33 25.44
CA LYS A 50 1.73 -5.79 25.59
C LYS A 50 0.24 -6.12 25.76
N THR A 51 -0.22 -7.13 25.04
CA THR A 51 -1.55 -7.72 25.21
C THR A 51 -1.42 -9.20 25.61
N ASP A 52 -2.55 -9.86 25.89
CA ASP A 52 -2.57 -11.30 26.14
C ASP A 52 -2.14 -12.12 24.91
N GLU A 53 -2.27 -11.55 23.70
CA GLU A 53 -2.00 -12.22 22.43
C GLU A 53 -0.66 -11.82 21.79
N ALA A 54 -0.06 -10.68 22.19
CA ALA A 54 1.13 -10.14 21.56
C ALA A 54 2.09 -9.44 22.54
N PRO A 55 3.42 -9.56 22.36
CA PRO A 55 4.39 -8.82 23.15
C PRO A 55 4.34 -7.32 22.80
N ALA A 56 4.81 -6.48 23.73
CA ALA A 56 5.02 -5.06 23.44
C ALA A 56 6.00 -4.90 22.26
N MET A 57 5.63 -4.03 21.31
CA MET A 57 6.36 -3.85 20.05
C MET A 57 6.35 -2.39 19.65
N SER A 58 7.48 -1.89 19.18
CA SER A 58 7.58 -0.62 18.48
C SER A 58 7.73 -0.88 16.98
N VAL A 59 6.92 -0.21 16.17
CA VAL A 59 6.96 -0.27 14.71
C VAL A 59 7.43 1.08 14.20
N MET A 60 8.41 1.08 13.31
CA MET A 60 8.78 2.26 12.54
C MET A 60 8.69 1.92 11.05
N LEU A 61 7.97 2.72 10.28
CA LEU A 61 7.88 2.63 8.84
C LEU A 61 8.53 3.86 8.23
N GLU A 62 9.39 3.64 7.26
CA GLU A 62 10.03 4.69 6.47
C GLU A 62 9.92 4.31 4.99
N GLY A 63 9.38 5.19 4.16
CA GLY A 63 9.19 4.85 2.77
C GLY A 63 8.67 5.98 1.91
N TYR A 64 8.23 5.59 0.72
CA TYR A 64 7.60 6.46 -0.24
C TYR A 64 6.27 5.88 -0.69
N THR A 65 5.28 6.76 -0.81
CA THR A 65 4.05 6.52 -1.54
C THR A 65 4.08 7.33 -2.84
N GLN A 66 3.63 6.73 -3.95
CA GLN A 66 3.56 7.37 -5.25
C GLN A 66 2.14 7.29 -5.81
N TYR A 67 1.64 8.43 -6.30
CA TYR A 67 0.37 8.56 -7.00
C TYR A 67 0.65 8.89 -8.47
N GLY A 68 0.36 7.94 -9.37
CA GLY A 68 0.51 8.06 -10.81
C GLY A 68 -0.65 8.79 -11.48
N SER A 69 -0.38 9.49 -12.57
CA SER A 69 -1.41 10.21 -13.34
C SER A 69 -2.43 9.30 -14.04
N ASP A 70 -2.15 8.00 -14.11
CA ASP A 70 -3.06 6.97 -14.60
C ASP A 70 -3.92 6.35 -13.48
N ARG A 71 -3.93 6.97 -12.28
CA ARG A 71 -4.61 6.50 -11.07
C ARG A 71 -4.06 5.17 -10.52
N THR A 72 -2.82 4.80 -10.87
CA THR A 72 -2.07 3.77 -10.14
C THR A 72 -1.39 4.38 -8.92
N CYS A 73 -1.29 3.62 -7.84
CA CYS A 73 -0.47 3.98 -6.68
C CYS A 73 0.51 2.87 -6.34
N GLY A 74 1.52 3.21 -5.54
CA GLY A 74 2.39 2.22 -4.93
C GLY A 74 3.14 2.76 -3.73
N MET A 75 3.45 1.86 -2.81
CA MET A 75 4.29 2.11 -1.64
C MET A 75 5.57 1.29 -1.76
N GLU A 76 6.70 1.89 -1.42
CA GLU A 76 7.96 1.18 -1.22
C GLU A 76 8.65 1.71 0.04
N GLY A 77 9.16 0.82 0.89
CA GLY A 77 9.77 1.27 2.14
C GLY A 77 10.40 0.16 2.95
N THR A 78 10.77 0.54 4.16
CA THR A 78 11.34 -0.33 5.18
C THR A 78 10.47 -0.22 6.44
N ALA A 79 10.11 -1.37 7.02
CA ALA A 79 9.59 -1.44 8.36
C ALA A 79 10.62 -2.05 9.31
N MET A 80 10.80 -1.39 10.44
CA MET A 80 11.57 -1.88 11.57
C MET A 80 10.62 -2.24 12.71
N LEU A 81 10.67 -3.50 13.15
CA LEU A 81 9.89 -4.01 14.27
C LEU A 81 10.83 -4.27 15.44
N ALA A 82 10.71 -3.52 16.53
CA ALA A 82 11.45 -3.74 17.76
C ALA A 82 10.55 -4.43 18.79
N ILE A 83 10.87 -5.68 19.12
CA ILE A 83 10.06 -6.52 20.01
C ILE A 83 10.81 -6.71 21.32
N LYS A 84 10.15 -6.37 22.44
CA LYS A 84 10.69 -6.58 23.78
C LYS A 84 10.23 -7.95 24.29
N ALA A 85 11.11 -8.93 24.30
CA ALA A 85 10.84 -10.23 24.92
C ALA A 85 11.01 -10.11 26.44
N LEU A 86 9.92 -9.84 27.16
CA LEU A 86 9.97 -9.41 28.55
C LEU A 86 10.20 -10.54 29.56
N ASP A 87 9.66 -11.75 29.34
CA ASP A 87 9.50 -12.69 30.46
C ASP A 87 10.45 -13.91 30.47
N GLU A 88 11.02 -14.35 29.33
CA GLU A 88 11.89 -15.55 29.29
C GLU A 88 13.35 -15.30 28.88
N LEU A 89 13.69 -14.11 28.33
CA LEU A 89 14.97 -13.86 27.66
C LEU A 89 15.79 -12.68 28.21
N LYS A 90 15.59 -12.28 29.48
CA LYS A 90 16.35 -11.18 30.14
C LYS A 90 16.36 -9.87 29.33
N GLN A 91 15.18 -9.33 28.97
CA GLN A 91 15.06 -8.05 28.26
C GLN A 91 15.80 -8.00 26.91
N LEU A 92 15.78 -9.10 26.16
CA LEU A 92 16.27 -9.08 24.78
C LEU A 92 15.32 -8.23 23.92
N THR A 93 15.86 -7.15 23.35
CA THR A 93 15.17 -6.37 22.31
C THR A 93 15.66 -6.85 20.95
N VAL A 94 14.79 -7.54 20.22
CA VAL A 94 15.07 -7.99 18.86
C VAL A 94 14.46 -7.01 17.89
N THR A 95 15.28 -6.49 16.99
CA THR A 95 14.86 -5.65 15.87
C THR A 95 14.87 -6.48 14.60
N LEU A 96 13.76 -6.46 13.88
CA LEU A 96 13.60 -7.08 12.56
C LEU A 96 13.40 -5.97 11.53
N GLU A 97 14.13 -6.05 10.42
CA GLU A 97 13.97 -5.14 9.29
C GLU A 97 13.32 -5.88 8.12
N TYR A 98 12.28 -5.28 7.55
CA TYR A 98 11.56 -5.77 6.38
C TYR A 98 11.52 -4.70 5.31
N SER A 99 11.75 -5.08 4.05
CA SER A 99 11.37 -4.24 2.91
C SER A 99 9.91 -4.52 2.56
N ILE A 100 9.14 -3.45 2.32
CA ILE A 100 7.73 -3.52 1.97
C ILE A 100 7.55 -2.91 0.59
N THR A 101 6.79 -3.59 -0.26
CA THR A 101 6.26 -3.01 -1.49
C THR A 101 4.80 -3.32 -1.64
N GLU A 102 4.06 -2.39 -2.23
CA GLU A 102 2.63 -2.53 -2.52
C GLU A 102 2.30 -1.69 -3.75
N LYS A 103 1.29 -2.12 -4.49
CA LYS A 103 0.70 -1.39 -5.61
C LYS A 103 -0.81 -1.40 -5.48
N GLY A 104 -1.44 -0.48 -6.18
CA GLY A 104 -2.88 -0.40 -6.23
C GLY A 104 -3.37 0.65 -7.21
N THR A 105 -4.62 1.04 -7.01
CA THR A 105 -5.22 2.19 -7.67
C THR A 105 -5.72 3.18 -6.64
N TRP A 106 -5.91 4.44 -7.04
CA TRP A 106 -6.41 5.47 -6.15
C TRP A 106 -7.41 6.38 -6.87
N LYS A 107 -8.21 7.10 -6.09
CA LYS A 107 -9.02 8.23 -6.55
C LYS A 107 -9.26 9.18 -5.38
N ILE A 108 -9.64 10.42 -5.69
CA ILE A 108 -10.15 11.35 -4.67
C ILE A 108 -11.67 11.37 -4.75
N LYS A 109 -12.34 11.19 -3.61
CA LYS A 109 -13.78 11.31 -3.49
C LYS A 109 -14.13 12.08 -2.22
N ASP A 110 -14.91 13.15 -2.37
CA ASP A 110 -15.42 13.96 -1.25
C ASP A 110 -14.32 14.46 -0.27
N GLY A 111 -13.11 14.75 -0.79
CA GLY A 111 -11.94 15.18 -0.01
C GLY A 111 -11.14 14.06 0.66
N TYR A 112 -11.42 12.80 0.30
CA TYR A 112 -10.69 11.63 0.80
C TYR A 112 -9.90 10.97 -0.33
N ILE A 113 -8.71 10.49 0.00
CA ILE A 113 -7.94 9.56 -0.85
C ILE A 113 -8.49 8.17 -0.55
N GLU A 114 -9.08 7.55 -1.57
CA GLU A 114 -9.50 6.15 -1.53
C GLU A 114 -8.48 5.33 -2.31
N GLU A 115 -7.66 4.54 -1.60
CA GLU A 115 -6.73 3.59 -2.20
C GLU A 115 -7.37 2.20 -2.27
N THR A 116 -7.11 1.48 -3.35
CA THR A 116 -7.51 0.09 -3.55
C THR A 116 -6.25 -0.69 -3.84
N PRO A 117 -5.70 -1.39 -2.83
CA PRO A 117 -4.48 -2.16 -3.01
C PRO A 117 -4.72 -3.37 -3.92
N ASP A 118 -3.73 -3.72 -4.72
CA ASP A 118 -3.66 -5.00 -5.42
C ASP A 118 -3.12 -6.05 -4.45
N PRO A 119 -3.95 -7.00 -3.96
CA PRO A 119 -3.54 -7.98 -2.97
C PRO A 119 -2.32 -8.78 -3.41
N GLU A 120 -2.17 -9.07 -4.70
CA GLU A 120 -1.07 -9.89 -5.21
C GLU A 120 0.25 -9.11 -5.28
N SER A 121 0.21 -7.79 -5.13
CA SER A 121 1.38 -6.91 -5.17
C SER A 121 2.04 -6.64 -3.81
N VAL A 122 1.36 -7.00 -2.72
CA VAL A 122 1.85 -6.75 -1.36
C VAL A 122 2.96 -7.74 -1.02
N GLU A 123 4.19 -7.25 -0.93
CA GLU A 123 5.36 -8.05 -0.56
C GLU A 123 6.00 -7.52 0.73
N TRP A 124 6.29 -8.46 1.64
CA TRP A 124 7.07 -8.22 2.86
C TRP A 124 8.27 -9.15 2.84
N LYS A 125 9.46 -8.58 2.68
CA LYS A 125 10.69 -9.36 2.59
C LYS A 125 11.61 -9.04 3.75
N PHE A 126 11.91 -10.06 4.55
CA PHE A 126 12.88 -9.95 5.63
C PHE A 126 14.25 -9.57 5.08
N VAL A 127 14.86 -8.54 5.67
CA VAL A 127 16.18 -8.02 5.28
C VAL A 127 17.24 -8.51 6.27
N LYS A 128 17.08 -8.17 7.55
CA LYS A 128 18.04 -8.51 8.61
C LYS A 128 17.42 -8.40 9.99
N SER A 129 18.17 -8.86 11.00
CA SER A 129 17.87 -8.65 12.41
C SER A 129 19.14 -8.30 13.19
N ASN A 130 18.99 -7.71 14.37
CA ASN A 130 20.10 -7.46 15.31
C ASN A 130 20.42 -8.67 16.22
N ALA A 131 19.90 -9.86 15.94
CA ALA A 131 20.05 -11.02 16.81
C ALA A 131 21.47 -11.61 16.78
N GLU A 132 22.21 -11.43 17.87
CA GLU A 132 23.60 -11.92 17.99
C GLU A 132 23.70 -13.27 18.71
N THR A 133 22.89 -13.50 19.76
CA THR A 133 22.92 -14.75 20.53
C THR A 133 22.12 -15.87 19.85
N GLU A 134 22.41 -17.13 20.19
CA GLU A 134 21.70 -18.28 19.63
C GLU A 134 20.22 -18.29 20.03
N GLU A 135 19.88 -17.81 21.23
CA GLU A 135 18.50 -17.64 21.68
C GLU A 135 17.79 -16.57 20.87
N ALA A 136 18.44 -15.43 20.63
CA ALA A 136 17.91 -14.35 19.80
C ALA A 136 17.66 -14.81 18.37
N LYS A 137 18.60 -15.54 17.77
CA LYS A 137 18.44 -16.09 16.40
C LYS A 137 17.33 -17.12 16.33
N ARG A 138 17.17 -17.98 17.36
CA ARG A 138 16.04 -18.91 17.44
C ARG A 138 14.70 -18.17 17.55
N PHE A 139 14.65 -17.11 18.35
CA PHE A 139 13.46 -16.26 18.46
C PHE A 139 13.13 -15.57 17.14
N VAL A 140 14.11 -14.97 16.47
CA VAL A 140 13.94 -14.42 15.10
C VAL A 140 13.44 -15.50 14.15
N LYS A 141 13.99 -16.71 14.20
CA LYS A 141 13.56 -17.82 13.34
C LYS A 141 12.11 -18.24 13.62
N LEU A 142 11.67 -18.23 14.88
CA LEU A 142 10.28 -18.50 15.25
C LEU A 142 9.35 -17.42 14.69
N LEU A 143 9.73 -16.16 14.81
CA LEU A 143 9.00 -15.05 14.21
C LEU A 143 8.97 -15.17 12.68
N TYR A 144 10.12 -15.42 12.04
CA TYR A 144 10.29 -15.64 10.60
C TYR A 144 9.44 -16.79 10.06
N THR A 145 9.43 -17.93 10.75
CA THR A 145 8.69 -19.14 10.31
C THR A 145 7.18 -18.92 10.41
N ASN A 146 6.74 -18.09 11.35
CA ASN A 146 5.35 -17.65 11.46
C ASN A 146 5.06 -16.35 10.69
N THR A 147 6.07 -15.75 10.04
CA THR A 147 5.93 -14.49 9.30
C THR A 147 5.01 -14.59 8.11
N PRO A 148 4.88 -15.71 7.38
CA PRO A 148 3.82 -15.83 6.38
C PRO A 148 2.42 -15.64 6.99
N VAL A 149 2.19 -16.12 8.22
CA VAL A 149 0.91 -15.94 8.94
C VAL A 149 0.78 -14.51 9.49
N ALA A 150 1.86 -13.94 10.04
CA ALA A 150 1.86 -12.57 10.56
C ALA A 150 1.77 -11.52 9.44
N ALA A 151 2.49 -11.72 8.33
CA ALA A 151 2.41 -10.93 7.11
C ALA A 151 1.05 -11.09 6.43
N PHE A 152 0.46 -12.30 6.42
CA PHE A 152 -0.92 -12.49 5.96
C PHE A 152 -1.94 -11.74 6.84
N LYS A 153 -1.79 -11.77 8.18
CA LYS A 153 -2.63 -10.99 9.09
C LYS A 153 -2.41 -9.48 8.98
N MET A 154 -1.17 -9.02 8.81
CA MET A 154 -0.85 -7.61 8.55
C MET A 154 -1.41 -7.19 7.19
N LYS A 155 -1.25 -8.01 6.14
CA LYS A 155 -1.86 -7.83 4.83
C LYS A 155 -3.38 -7.74 4.94
N GLU A 156 -4.04 -8.62 5.70
CA GLU A 156 -5.48 -8.49 5.97
C GLU A 156 -5.83 -7.20 6.72
N LEU A 157 -5.02 -6.76 7.68
CA LEU A 157 -5.22 -5.48 8.38
C LEU A 157 -5.09 -4.28 7.43
N PHE A 158 -4.13 -4.30 6.50
CA PHE A 158 -3.97 -3.28 5.46
C PHE A 158 -5.07 -3.36 4.39
N MET A 159 -5.61 -4.55 4.10
CA MET A 159 -6.61 -4.76 3.03
C MET A 159 -8.08 -4.65 3.48
N ARG A 160 -8.41 -4.77 4.78
CA ARG A 160 -9.79 -4.66 5.31
C ARG A 160 -10.33 -3.23 5.34
N SER A 161 -9.76 -2.38 4.52
CA SER A 161 -9.65 -0.96 4.76
C SER A 161 -10.65 -0.19 3.91
N GLU A 162 -11.84 -0.76 3.66
CA GLU A 162 -12.98 -0.01 3.08
C GLU A 162 -13.31 1.24 3.92
N ASP A 163 -12.90 1.26 5.20
CA ASP A 163 -12.97 2.40 6.13
C ASP A 163 -11.67 3.23 6.24
N SER A 164 -10.59 2.89 5.51
CA SER A 164 -9.26 3.53 5.63
C SER A 164 -9.03 4.73 4.73
N ASN A 165 -10.11 5.35 4.28
CA ASN A 165 -10.00 6.52 3.41
C ASN A 165 -9.29 7.64 4.17
N ALA A 166 -8.19 8.13 3.60
CA ALA A 166 -7.38 9.15 4.24
C ALA A 166 -7.94 10.53 3.87
N LYS A 167 -8.44 11.28 4.86
CA LYS A 167 -9.00 12.60 4.62
C LYS A 167 -7.88 13.59 4.30
N ILE A 168 -7.99 14.32 3.20
CA ILE A 168 -7.02 15.37 2.86
C ILE A 168 -7.26 16.57 3.78
N ILE A 169 -6.26 16.90 4.60
CA ILE A 169 -6.25 18.09 5.47
C ILE A 169 -5.52 19.23 4.76
N GLU A 170 -4.42 18.93 4.07
CA GLU A 170 -3.61 19.91 3.33
C GLU A 170 -2.94 19.23 2.14
N LEU A 171 -3.02 19.86 0.95
CA LEU A 171 -2.32 19.40 -0.24
C LEU A 171 -1.65 20.59 -0.94
N THR A 172 -0.32 20.59 -0.93
CA THR A 172 0.52 21.62 -1.54
C THR A 172 1.55 21.01 -2.50
N ASP A 173 2.33 21.87 -3.14
CA ASP A 173 3.46 21.46 -3.98
C ASP A 173 4.59 20.82 -3.15
N GLU A 174 4.60 20.98 -1.83
CA GLU A 174 5.66 20.50 -0.95
C GLU A 174 5.28 19.32 -0.08
N LYS A 175 3.99 19.17 0.25
CA LYS A 175 3.53 18.13 1.18
C LYS A 175 2.07 17.75 0.98
N LEU A 176 1.74 16.59 1.53
CA LEU A 176 0.39 16.06 1.71
C LEU A 176 0.20 15.81 3.20
N VAL A 177 -0.85 16.37 3.79
CA VAL A 177 -1.27 16.08 5.16
C VAL A 177 -2.61 15.39 5.09
N VAL A 178 -2.68 14.19 5.66
CA VAL A 178 -3.92 13.41 5.75
C VAL A 178 -4.29 13.10 7.18
N GLU A 179 -5.56 12.85 7.43
CA GLU A 179 -6.08 12.33 8.70
C GLU A 179 -6.70 10.96 8.46
N GLN A 180 -6.28 9.98 9.26
CA GLN A 180 -6.78 8.61 9.23
C GLN A 180 -6.85 8.10 10.67
N ASP A 181 -7.97 7.47 11.05
CA ASP A 181 -8.20 6.96 12.41
C ASP A 181 -7.97 7.98 13.54
N GLY A 182 -8.20 9.26 13.25
CA GLY A 182 -7.99 10.37 14.20
C GLY A 182 -6.52 10.81 14.35
N GLU A 183 -5.60 10.20 13.62
CA GLU A 183 -4.18 10.57 13.58
C GLU A 183 -3.88 11.34 12.29
N GLN A 184 -3.10 12.43 12.42
CA GLN A 184 -2.62 13.19 11.26
C GLN A 184 -1.24 12.72 10.83
N MET A 185 -1.08 12.53 9.53
CA MET A 185 0.16 12.12 8.91
C MET A 185 0.59 13.16 7.89
N THR A 186 1.85 13.59 7.97
CA THR A 186 2.47 14.49 6.99
C THR A 186 3.43 13.70 6.12
N MET A 187 3.23 13.78 4.81
CA MET A 187 4.11 13.21 3.80
C MET A 187 4.74 14.33 2.97
N ILE A 188 6.05 14.25 2.75
CA ILE A 188 6.82 15.30 2.07
C ILE A 188 6.97 14.96 0.60
N ARG A 189 6.56 15.86 -0.29
CA ARG A 189 6.72 15.65 -1.74
C ARG A 189 8.20 15.64 -2.10
N LYS A 190 8.61 14.60 -2.81
CA LYS A 190 9.93 14.52 -3.42
C LYS A 190 9.97 15.44 -4.64
N LYS A 191 10.94 16.35 -4.65
CA LYS A 191 11.23 17.25 -5.78
C LYS A 191 11.85 16.50 -6.95
#